data_AF-A0A835GIP6-F1
#
_entry.id   AF-A0A835GIP6-F1
#
_cell.length_a   1.000
_cell.length_b   1.000
_cell.length_c   1.000
_cell.angle_alpha   90.00
_cell.angle_beta   90.00
_cell.angle_gamma   90.00
#
_symmetry.space_group_name_H-M   'P 1'
#
loop_
_entity.id
_entity.type
_entity.pdbx_description
1 polymer ?
#
loop_
_entity_poly.entity_id
_entity_poly.type
_entity_poly.pdbx_seq_one_letter_code
_entity_poly.pdbx_strand_id
1 'polypeptide(L)'
;MALSTLIRTPVFAGRFFSQQVLKYGSVSCMQRPLASMVPISQHAFKEVTQTPIINSVRSFRTSPVSLSGEKPHDHSKLWVIEKGVAALMVPLLPLGLLIPNKLFDSAIAILICAHSFWGLEAMVVEYVRVLLFGPFLPKVAMGVVYFVTVTMLGGLFYLIFNDIGLCRAFWRIWRNMRKPKGLEAIAIDYVRASVVGPILPKIALGLVYLISIAMLGGLFYIIGHDDGLANTIKQIWAIKSDRQKS
;
A
#
# COMPACT_ATOMS: atom_id res chain seq x y z
N MET A 1 -10.47 12.07 10.21
CA MET A 1 -10.70 13.44 10.80
C MET A 1 -10.26 13.64 12.26
N ALA A 2 -9.75 12.63 12.99
CA ALA A 2 -9.33 12.79 14.39
C ALA A 2 -7.81 13.11 14.59
N LEU A 3 -6.96 12.79 13.62
CA LEU A 3 -5.51 13.11 13.70
C LEU A 3 -5.21 14.56 13.31
N SER A 4 -6.07 15.17 12.47
CA SER A 4 -5.94 16.55 12.02
C SER A 4 -6.28 17.58 13.12
N THR A 5 -7.01 17.19 14.17
CA THR A 5 -7.28 18.03 15.33
C THR A 5 -6.09 18.06 16.29
N LEU A 6 -5.36 16.96 16.43
CA LEU A 6 -4.16 16.86 17.29
C LEU A 6 -2.96 17.63 16.74
N ILE A 7 -2.81 17.73 15.41
CA ILE A 7 -1.72 18.52 14.78
C ILE A 7 -2.06 20.03 14.75
N ARG A 8 -3.30 20.43 15.05
CA ARG A 8 -3.80 21.81 14.94
C ARG A 8 -3.87 22.59 16.26
N THR A 9 -3.46 22.02 17.39
CA THR A 9 -3.39 22.75 18.66
C THR A 9 -2.01 23.40 18.83
N PRO A 10 -1.84 24.70 18.58
CA PRO A 10 -0.65 25.42 19.02
C PRO A 10 -0.74 25.59 20.53
N VAL A 11 -0.21 24.63 21.30
CA VAL A 11 -0.23 24.72 22.77
C VAL A 11 0.68 25.87 23.27
N PHE A 12 1.59 26.42 22.47
CA PHE A 12 2.45 27.53 22.89
C PHE A 12 2.91 28.42 21.72
N ALA A 13 2.02 29.24 21.15
CA ALA A 13 2.43 30.36 20.30
C ALA A 13 1.76 31.65 20.79
N GLY A 14 2.56 32.50 21.44
CA GLY A 14 2.13 33.69 22.18
C GLY A 14 1.27 34.65 21.34
N ARG A 15 0.13 35.02 21.92
CA ARG A 15 -0.89 35.93 21.35
C ARG A 15 -0.46 37.39 21.20
N PHE A 16 0.82 37.73 21.40
CA PHE A 16 1.27 39.13 21.42
C PHE A 16 1.85 39.65 20.10
N PHE A 17 2.34 38.78 19.20
CA PHE A 17 3.02 39.24 17.99
C PHE A 17 2.07 39.52 16.81
N SER A 18 0.94 38.80 16.72
CA SER A 18 0.04 38.89 15.57
C SER A 18 -0.85 40.15 15.56
N GLN A 19 -1.00 40.85 16.69
CA GLN A 19 -1.85 42.04 16.80
C GLN A 19 -1.15 43.32 16.28
N GLN A 20 0.19 43.34 16.17
CA GLN A 20 0.91 44.55 15.76
C GLN A 20 1.06 44.71 14.24
N VAL A 21 0.93 43.64 13.45
CA VAL A 21 1.08 43.73 11.98
C VAL A 21 -0.18 44.25 11.28
N LEU A 22 -1.36 44.11 11.91
CA LEU A 22 -2.64 44.61 11.35
C LEU A 22 -2.87 46.11 11.52
N LYS A 23 -1.98 46.84 12.22
CA LYS A 23 -2.14 48.28 12.46
C LYS A 23 -1.48 49.19 11.42
N TYR A 24 -0.75 48.65 10.44
CA TYR A 24 0.00 49.43 9.44
C TYR A 24 -0.54 49.35 8.01
N GLY A 25 -1.71 48.73 7.78
CA GLY A 25 -2.25 48.48 6.44
C GLY A 25 -3.30 49.47 5.91
N SER A 26 -3.61 50.56 6.62
CA SER A 26 -4.64 51.52 6.19
C SER A 26 -4.01 52.85 5.78
N VAL A 27 -3.55 52.93 4.53
CA VAL A 27 -3.27 54.21 3.87
C VAL A 27 -4.26 54.35 2.72
N SER A 28 -5.33 55.10 2.95
CA SER A 28 -6.31 55.45 1.93
C SER A 28 -5.69 56.49 0.99
N CYS A 29 -5.37 56.08 -0.24
CA CYS A 29 -4.95 57.00 -1.29
C CYS A 29 -6.18 57.58 -1.99
N MET A 30 -6.27 58.91 -1.93
CA MET A 30 -7.23 59.79 -2.57
C MET A 30 -7.01 59.81 -4.08
N GLN A 31 -7.98 59.38 -4.89
CA GLN A 31 -7.98 59.61 -6.36
C GLN A 31 -9.24 60.37 -6.79
N ARG A 32 -8.99 61.58 -7.31
CA ARG A 32 -9.93 62.51 -7.96
C ARG A 32 -10.41 61.93 -9.31
N PRO A 33 -11.66 62.18 -9.75
CA PRO A 33 -12.01 62.02 -11.16
C PRO A 33 -11.71 63.33 -11.92
N LEU A 34 -10.79 63.26 -12.87
CA LEU A 34 -10.55 64.33 -13.86
C LEU A 34 -11.43 64.04 -15.08
N ALA A 35 -12.26 65.01 -15.43
CA ALA A 35 -13.09 65.01 -16.62
C ALA A 35 -12.25 64.94 -17.89
N SER A 36 -12.65 64.10 -18.84
CA SER A 36 -12.32 64.28 -20.26
C SER A 36 -13.57 64.01 -21.08
N MET A 37 -13.96 65.06 -21.79
CA MET A 37 -15.17 65.27 -22.55
C MET A 37 -14.91 64.92 -24.02
N VAL A 38 -15.72 64.05 -24.64
CA VAL A 38 -15.95 64.02 -26.10
C VAL A 38 -17.37 63.49 -26.37
N PRO A 39 -18.25 64.24 -27.07
CA PRO A 39 -19.51 63.73 -27.59
C PRO A 39 -19.37 63.39 -29.07
N ILE A 40 -19.61 62.13 -29.46
CA ILE A 40 -19.88 61.77 -30.87
C ILE A 40 -21.21 61.02 -30.90
N SER A 41 -22.21 61.73 -31.41
CA SER A 41 -23.49 61.18 -31.83
C SER A 41 -23.31 60.58 -33.22
N GLN A 42 -23.43 59.26 -33.36
CA GLN A 42 -23.75 58.64 -34.65
C GLN A 42 -24.73 57.46 -34.49
N HIS A 43 -25.97 57.75 -34.87
CA HIS A 43 -26.90 56.94 -35.67
C HIS A 43 -27.02 55.43 -35.44
N ALA A 44 -28.28 55.03 -35.24
CA ALA A 44 -28.77 53.67 -35.28
C ALA A 44 -28.23 52.86 -36.46
N PHE A 45 -27.47 51.80 -36.14
CA PHE A 45 -27.44 50.60 -36.97
C PHE A 45 -28.21 49.50 -36.23
N LYS A 46 -29.36 49.18 -36.81
CA LYS A 46 -30.20 48.02 -36.50
C LYS A 46 -29.34 46.75 -36.59
N GLU A 47 -29.42 45.93 -35.54
CA GLU A 47 -29.44 44.47 -35.59
C GLU A 47 -28.43 43.80 -36.54
N VAL A 48 -27.22 43.52 -36.02
CA VAL A 48 -26.35 42.46 -36.55
C VAL A 48 -26.03 41.50 -35.41
N THR A 49 -26.85 40.46 -35.35
CA THR A 49 -26.55 39.09 -34.92
C THR A 49 -25.57 38.95 -33.76
N GLN A 50 -26.16 38.93 -32.57
CA GLN A 50 -25.59 38.42 -31.32
C GLN A 50 -25.12 36.96 -31.52
N THR A 51 -23.89 36.76 -32.01
CA THR A 51 -23.25 35.44 -32.00
C THR A 51 -22.74 35.16 -30.57
N PRO A 52 -23.01 33.98 -29.99
CA PRO A 52 -22.63 33.66 -28.61
C PRO A 52 -21.12 33.44 -28.40
N ILE A 53 -20.28 33.70 -29.42
CA ILE A 53 -18.86 33.38 -29.40
C ILE A 53 -18.04 34.47 -28.70
N ILE A 54 -18.45 35.74 -28.83
CA ILE A 54 -17.65 36.88 -28.34
C ILE A 54 -17.88 37.21 -26.85
N ASN A 55 -18.91 36.61 -26.23
CA ASN A 55 -19.19 36.70 -24.79
C ASN A 55 -18.49 35.58 -23.98
N SER A 56 -17.57 34.84 -24.60
CA SER A 56 -16.79 33.76 -23.99
C SER A 56 -15.59 34.27 -23.16
N VAL A 57 -15.21 35.54 -23.32
CA VAL A 57 -14.17 36.17 -22.47
C VAL A 57 -14.79 36.49 -21.11
N ARG A 58 -14.90 35.47 -20.26
CA ARG A 58 -15.19 35.67 -18.83
C ARG A 58 -14.09 36.56 -18.27
N SER A 59 -14.46 37.72 -17.75
CA SER A 59 -13.54 38.56 -16.97
C SER A 59 -12.95 37.71 -15.84
N PHE A 60 -11.63 37.52 -15.84
CA PHE A 60 -10.95 36.84 -14.75
C PHE A 60 -11.10 37.71 -13.49
N ARG A 61 -12.01 37.34 -12.58
CA ARG A 61 -12.05 37.92 -11.24
C ARG A 61 -10.75 37.57 -10.54
N THR A 62 -9.83 38.52 -10.45
CA THR A 62 -8.62 38.45 -9.60
C THR A 62 -8.89 38.90 -8.17
N SER A 63 -10.16 39.16 -7.81
CA SER A 63 -10.53 39.49 -6.45
C SER A 63 -10.14 38.32 -5.52
N PRO A 64 -9.47 38.59 -4.38
CA PRO A 64 -9.23 37.56 -3.39
C PRO A 64 -10.56 36.86 -3.06
N VAL A 65 -10.55 35.53 -3.09
CA VAL A 65 -11.71 34.73 -2.68
C VAL A 65 -12.09 35.16 -1.26
N SER A 66 -13.30 35.69 -1.09
CA SER A 66 -13.86 35.94 0.23
C SER A 66 -13.94 34.59 0.94
N LEU A 67 -13.01 34.35 1.86
CA LEU A 67 -13.00 33.16 2.69
C LEU A 67 -14.24 33.24 3.58
N SER A 68 -15.26 32.44 3.28
CA SER A 68 -16.34 32.19 4.24
C SER A 68 -15.69 31.75 5.55
N GLY A 69 -16.11 32.35 6.68
CA GLY A 69 -15.39 32.35 7.98
C GLY A 69 -15.12 30.99 8.64
N GLU A 70 -15.40 29.88 7.98
CA GLU A 70 -14.97 28.54 8.35
C GLU A 70 -13.79 28.16 7.44
N LYS A 71 -12.55 28.20 7.97
CA LYS A 71 -11.37 27.77 7.22
C LYS A 71 -11.64 26.37 6.65
N PRO A 72 -11.74 26.19 5.32
CA PRO A 72 -11.86 24.87 4.72
C PRO A 72 -10.71 24.01 5.26
N HIS A 73 -11.00 22.79 5.68
CA HIS A 73 -9.95 21.92 6.17
C HIS A 73 -8.87 21.77 5.08
N ASP A 74 -7.64 22.24 5.35
CA ASP A 74 -6.48 22.09 4.45
C ASP A 74 -6.16 20.59 4.20
N HIS A 75 -6.90 19.95 3.29
CA HIS A 75 -6.72 18.55 2.91
C HIS A 75 -5.42 18.35 2.10
N SER A 76 -4.96 19.40 1.41
CA SER A 76 -3.73 19.38 0.63
C SER A 76 -2.50 19.09 1.50
N LYS A 77 -2.44 19.63 2.72
CA LYS A 77 -1.31 19.38 3.64
C LYS A 77 -1.28 17.94 4.13
N LEU A 78 -2.44 17.38 4.46
CA LEU A 78 -2.57 15.98 4.86
C LEU A 78 -2.11 15.05 3.72
N TRP A 79 -2.55 15.33 2.49
CA TRP A 79 -2.16 14.57 1.32
C TRP A 79 -0.64 14.58 1.08
N VAL A 80 0.03 15.74 1.24
CA VAL A 80 1.50 15.80 1.13
C VAL A 80 2.17 14.93 2.19
N ILE A 81 1.66 14.93 3.43
CA ILE A 81 2.19 14.08 4.52
C ILE A 81 1.99 12.59 4.19
N GLU A 82 0.81 12.20 3.71
CA GLU A 82 0.52 10.82 3.31
C GLU A 82 1.49 10.31 2.24
N LYS A 83 1.75 11.15 1.22
CA LYS A 83 2.74 10.83 0.19
C LYS A 83 4.16 10.79 0.73
N GLY A 84 4.51 11.70 1.64
CA GLY A 84 5.79 11.68 2.34
C GLY A 84 6.01 10.39 3.13
N VAL A 85 5.00 9.93 3.86
CA VAL A 85 5.05 8.65 4.60
C VAL A 85 5.22 7.47 3.66
N ALA A 86 4.45 7.41 2.57
CA ALA A 86 4.58 6.35 1.58
C ALA A 86 5.99 6.34 0.94
N ALA A 87 6.50 7.51 0.56
CA ALA A 87 7.84 7.65 -0.03
C ALA A 87 8.94 7.26 0.95
N LEU A 88 8.82 7.60 2.23
CA LEU A 88 9.79 7.25 3.27
C LEU A 88 9.82 5.73 3.56
N MET A 89 8.67 5.05 3.46
CA MET A 89 8.59 3.62 3.74
C MET A 89 9.38 2.77 2.73
N VAL A 90 9.49 3.24 1.47
CA VAL A 90 10.18 2.53 0.38
C VAL A 90 11.66 2.25 0.69
N PRO A 91 12.51 3.24 1.04
CA PRO A 91 13.90 2.98 1.42
C PRO A 91 14.04 2.42 2.84
N LEU A 92 13.11 2.72 3.75
CA LEU A 92 13.22 2.30 5.14
C LEU A 92 13.04 0.79 5.33
N LEU A 93 12.14 0.17 4.56
CA LEU A 93 11.91 -1.29 4.60
C LEU A 93 13.18 -2.11 4.27
N PRO A 94 13.86 -1.94 3.13
CA PRO A 94 15.09 -2.66 2.85
C PRO A 94 16.19 -2.30 3.85
N LEU A 95 16.29 -1.04 4.29
CA LEU A 95 17.28 -0.63 5.28
C LEU A 95 17.09 -1.36 6.62
N GLY A 96 15.86 -1.43 7.13
CA GLY A 96 15.55 -2.15 8.38
C GLY A 96 15.78 -3.66 8.28
N LEU A 97 15.55 -4.24 7.10
CA LEU A 97 15.84 -5.66 6.85
C LEU A 97 17.35 -5.96 6.80
N LEU A 98 18.16 -5.02 6.31
CA LEU A 98 19.63 -5.14 6.27
C LEU A 98 20.25 -4.90 7.66
N ILE A 99 19.73 -3.93 8.41
CA ILE A 99 20.26 -3.52 9.72
C ILE A 99 19.15 -3.64 10.77
N PRO A 100 18.88 -4.84 11.30
CA PRO A 100 17.78 -5.06 12.23
C PRO A 100 18.07 -4.43 13.60
N ASN A 101 17.47 -3.28 13.88
CA ASN A 101 17.53 -2.59 15.17
C ASN A 101 16.12 -2.23 15.67
N LYS A 102 15.97 -1.99 16.99
CA LYS A 102 14.65 -1.65 17.56
C LYS A 102 14.14 -0.28 17.08
N LEU A 103 15.04 0.64 16.69
CA LEU A 103 14.67 1.99 16.22
C LEU A 103 14.05 1.96 14.82
N PHE A 104 14.68 1.30 13.85
CA PHE A 104 14.13 1.09 12.51
C PHE A 104 12.88 0.22 12.58
N ASP A 105 12.86 -0.85 13.40
CA ASP A 105 11.64 -1.64 13.62
C ASP A 105 10.48 -0.74 14.10
N SER A 106 10.74 0.16 15.06
CA SER A 106 9.73 1.09 15.59
C SER A 106 9.28 2.12 14.55
N ALA A 107 10.22 2.69 13.79
CA ALA A 107 9.92 3.64 12.72
C ALA A 107 9.09 2.99 11.60
N ILE A 108 9.47 1.78 11.17
CA ILE A 108 8.73 0.97 10.20
C ILE A 108 7.33 0.65 10.73
N ALA A 109 7.20 0.23 11.99
CA ALA A 109 5.90 -0.05 12.60
C ALA A 109 4.97 1.18 12.61
N ILE A 110 5.48 2.35 12.98
CA ILE A 110 4.71 3.61 12.97
C ILE A 110 4.29 3.97 11.55
N LEU A 111 5.21 3.90 10.58
CA LEU A 111 4.93 4.27 9.19
C LEU A 111 3.95 3.32 8.51
N ILE A 112 4.11 2.00 8.69
CA ILE A 112 3.15 1.00 8.23
C ILE A 112 1.78 1.28 8.84
N CYS A 113 1.73 1.54 10.15
CA CYS A 113 0.48 1.79 10.84
C CYS A 113 -0.24 3.05 10.34
N ALA A 114 0.50 4.16 10.20
CA ALA A 114 -0.03 5.41 9.66
C ALA A 114 -0.51 5.24 8.21
N HIS A 115 0.28 4.60 7.35
CA HIS A 115 -0.05 4.34 5.96
C HIS A 115 -1.32 3.48 5.83
N SER A 116 -1.40 2.39 6.59
CA SER A 116 -2.57 1.51 6.61
C SER A 116 -3.81 2.21 7.15
N PHE A 117 -3.68 3.06 8.18
CA PHE A 117 -4.81 3.82 8.72
C PHE A 117 -5.44 4.76 7.69
N TRP A 118 -4.64 5.57 6.99
CA TRP A 118 -5.16 6.47 5.95
C TRP A 118 -5.75 5.71 4.76
N GLY A 119 -5.12 4.60 4.37
CA GLY A 119 -5.65 3.72 3.32
C GLY A 119 -7.02 3.14 3.70
N LEU A 120 -7.17 2.61 4.91
CA LEU A 120 -8.42 2.04 5.39
C LEU A 120 -9.51 3.09 5.63
N GLU A 121 -9.17 4.27 6.16
CA GLU A 121 -10.10 5.41 6.27
C GLU A 121 -10.67 5.78 4.90
N ALA A 122 -9.81 5.89 3.87
CA ALA A 122 -10.26 6.18 2.51
C ALA A 122 -11.16 5.08 1.93
N MET A 123 -10.82 3.80 2.14
CA MET A 123 -11.66 2.68 1.69
C MET A 123 -13.04 2.70 2.36
N VAL A 124 -13.11 2.91 3.67
CA VAL A 124 -14.39 2.93 4.39
C VAL A 124 -15.25 4.11 3.93
N VAL A 125 -14.67 5.30 3.76
CA VAL A 125 -15.39 6.48 3.28
C VAL A 125 -15.96 6.29 1.87
N GLU A 126 -15.22 5.62 0.98
CA GLU A 126 -15.66 5.40 -0.40
C GLU A 126 -16.74 4.31 -0.52
N TYR A 127 -16.54 3.17 0.15
CA TYR A 127 -17.41 2.00 0.01
C TYR A 127 -18.59 1.98 0.99
N VAL A 128 -18.42 2.46 2.22
CA VAL A 128 -19.47 2.48 3.25
C VAL A 128 -20.19 3.81 3.21
N ARG A 129 -20.83 4.10 2.08
CA ARG A 129 -21.51 5.38 1.84
C ARG A 129 -22.84 5.43 2.59
N VAL A 130 -23.15 6.58 3.19
CA VAL A 130 -24.44 6.83 3.89
C VAL A 130 -25.65 6.55 3.00
N LEU A 131 -25.53 6.83 1.70
CA LEU A 131 -26.60 6.59 0.72
C LEU A 131 -26.98 5.10 0.60
N LEU A 132 -26.03 4.18 0.83
CA LEU A 132 -26.23 2.74 0.68
C LEU A 132 -26.63 2.07 2.00
N PHE A 133 -26.05 2.52 3.12
CA PHE A 133 -26.12 1.81 4.40
C PHE A 133 -26.76 2.62 5.54
N GLY A 134 -27.25 3.83 5.25
CA GLY A 134 -27.76 4.76 6.25
C GLY A 134 -26.66 5.42 7.11
N PRO A 135 -27.04 6.31 8.03
CA PRO A 135 -26.09 7.17 8.76
C PRO A 135 -25.36 6.48 9.93
N PHE A 136 -25.80 5.29 10.34
CA PHE A 136 -25.25 4.58 11.49
C PHE A 136 -24.03 3.73 11.13
N LEU A 137 -24.13 2.91 10.08
CA LEU A 137 -23.08 1.95 9.71
C LEU A 137 -21.72 2.60 9.39
N PRO A 138 -21.64 3.73 8.67
CA PRO A 138 -20.35 4.40 8.39
C PRO A 138 -19.62 4.84 9.66
N LYS A 139 -20.35 5.23 10.71
CA LYS A 139 -19.75 5.62 12.01
C LYS A 139 -19.15 4.41 12.73
N VAL A 140 -19.86 3.29 12.72
CA VAL A 140 -19.37 2.02 13.29
C VAL A 140 -18.14 1.54 12.51
N ALA A 141 -18.20 1.56 11.17
CA ALA A 141 -17.07 1.16 10.32
C ALA A 141 -15.83 2.02 10.60
N MET A 142 -15.98 3.34 10.75
CA MET A 142 -14.87 4.20 11.18
C MET A 142 -14.35 3.83 12.56
N GLY A 143 -15.21 3.50 13.52
CA GLY A 143 -14.82 3.00 14.84
C GLY A 143 -13.98 1.72 14.77
N VAL A 144 -14.35 0.79 13.88
CA VAL A 144 -13.58 -0.45 13.63
C VAL A 144 -12.19 -0.12 13.07
N VAL A 145 -12.07 0.82 12.14
CA VAL A 145 -10.77 1.25 11.62
C VAL A 145 -9.87 1.76 12.74
N TYR A 146 -10.36 2.63 13.62
CA TYR A 146 -9.58 3.10 14.78
C TYR A 146 -9.17 1.96 15.71
N PHE A 147 -10.09 1.03 16.01
CA PHE A 147 -9.81 -0.11 16.87
C PHE A 147 -8.72 -1.02 16.29
N VAL A 148 -8.81 -1.34 14.99
CA VAL A 148 -7.81 -2.15 14.27
C VAL A 148 -6.46 -1.43 14.28
N THR A 149 -6.41 -0.12 14.02
CA THR A 149 -5.17 0.65 14.03
C THR A 149 -4.49 0.67 15.39
N VAL A 150 -5.24 0.91 16.48
CA VAL A 150 -4.69 0.89 17.84
C VAL A 150 -4.17 -0.50 18.22
N THR A 151 -4.96 -1.54 17.92
CA THR A 151 -4.58 -2.93 18.20
C THR A 151 -3.36 -3.34 17.40
N MET A 152 -3.29 -2.95 16.12
CA MET A 152 -2.13 -3.21 15.26
C MET A 152 -0.88 -2.52 15.78
N LEU A 153 -0.95 -1.22 16.11
CA LEU A 153 0.20 -0.49 16.63
C LEU A 153 0.69 -1.09 17.96
N GLY A 154 -0.24 -1.40 18.86
CA GLY A 154 0.07 -2.04 20.14
C GLY A 154 0.72 -3.42 19.96
N GLY A 155 0.18 -4.25 19.07
CA GLY A 155 0.73 -5.57 18.75
C GLY A 155 2.12 -5.50 18.12
N LEU A 156 2.36 -4.56 17.20
CA LEU A 156 3.68 -4.35 16.60
C LEU A 156 4.69 -3.87 17.65
N PHE A 157 4.33 -2.91 18.50
CA PHE A 157 5.21 -2.47 19.59
C PHE A 157 5.47 -3.55 20.62
N TYR A 158 4.47 -4.38 20.92
CA TYR A 158 4.68 -5.54 21.78
C TYR A 158 5.74 -6.48 21.20
N LEU A 159 5.66 -6.80 19.90
CA LEU A 159 6.68 -7.60 19.21
C LEU A 159 8.08 -6.95 19.20
N ILE A 160 8.14 -5.62 19.14
CA ILE A 160 9.40 -4.87 19.08
C ILE A 160 10.08 -4.77 20.44
N PHE A 161 9.32 -4.51 21.50
CA PHE A 161 9.87 -4.27 22.83
C PHE A 161 9.92 -5.52 23.70
N ASN A 162 8.91 -6.39 23.65
CA ASN A 162 8.79 -7.58 24.50
C ASN A 162 9.22 -8.89 23.81
N ASP A 163 9.38 -8.88 22.48
CA ASP A 163 9.79 -10.06 21.71
C ASP A 163 10.97 -9.72 20.77
N ILE A 164 11.14 -10.51 19.71
CA ILE A 164 12.32 -10.53 18.87
C ILE A 164 12.46 -9.32 17.94
N GLY A 165 11.41 -8.55 17.72
CA GLY A 165 11.39 -7.44 16.77
C GLY A 165 10.91 -7.81 15.37
N LEU A 166 10.54 -6.78 14.60
CA LEU A 166 9.76 -6.91 13.37
C LEU A 166 10.62 -7.47 12.22
N CYS A 167 11.76 -6.84 11.93
CA CYS A 167 12.67 -7.30 10.87
C CYS A 167 13.32 -8.66 11.22
N ARG A 168 13.61 -8.94 12.50
CA ARG A 168 14.12 -10.26 12.93
C ARG A 168 13.05 -11.35 12.85
N ALA A 169 11.80 -11.05 13.19
CA ALA A 169 10.68 -11.96 13.01
C ALA A 169 10.49 -12.32 11.53
N PHE A 170 10.56 -11.33 10.64
CA PHE A 170 10.53 -11.55 9.19
C PHE A 170 11.61 -12.55 8.74
N TRP A 171 12.87 -12.34 9.14
CA TRP A 171 13.96 -13.25 8.78
C TRP A 171 13.81 -14.67 9.36
N ARG A 172 13.20 -14.81 10.54
CA ARG A 172 12.89 -16.12 11.12
C ARG A 172 11.82 -16.85 10.30
N ILE A 173 10.73 -16.16 9.95
CA ILE A 173 9.65 -16.71 9.11
C ILE A 173 10.22 -17.10 7.73
N TRP A 174 10.97 -16.20 7.09
CA TRP A 174 11.54 -16.42 5.77
C TRP A 174 12.44 -17.67 5.70
N ARG A 175 13.34 -17.83 6.68
CA ARG A 175 14.21 -19.01 6.76
C ARG A 175 13.42 -20.29 7.00
N ASN A 176 12.34 -20.23 7.78
CA ASN A 176 11.48 -21.38 8.02
C ASN A 176 10.67 -21.78 6.77
N MET A 177 10.19 -20.82 5.98
CA MET A 177 9.46 -21.10 4.73
C MET A 177 10.38 -21.69 3.64
N ARG A 178 11.65 -21.27 3.60
CA ARG A 178 12.61 -21.78 2.60
C ARG A 178 13.10 -23.19 2.90
N LYS A 179 12.86 -23.75 4.10
CA LYS A 179 13.21 -25.14 4.36
C LYS A 179 12.37 -26.01 3.41
N PRO A 180 12.98 -26.73 2.45
CA PRO A 180 12.22 -27.66 1.65
C PRO A 180 11.64 -28.68 2.63
N LYS A 181 10.31 -28.74 2.71
CA LYS A 181 9.64 -29.91 3.26
C LYS A 181 9.80 -31.00 2.20
N GLY A 182 11.03 -31.50 2.05
CA GLY A 182 11.34 -32.55 1.12
C GLY A 182 10.49 -33.79 1.44
N LEU A 183 10.50 -34.74 0.53
CA LEU A 183 9.86 -36.05 0.75
C LEU A 183 10.31 -36.66 2.08
N GLU A 184 11.52 -36.34 2.56
CA GLU A 184 12.05 -36.70 3.88
C GLU A 184 11.28 -36.08 5.05
N ALA A 185 10.95 -34.79 5.00
CA ALA A 185 10.17 -34.14 6.06
C ALA A 185 8.73 -34.69 6.08
N ILE A 186 8.17 -34.92 4.90
CA ILE A 186 6.85 -35.55 4.75
C ILE A 186 6.88 -37.02 5.24
N ALA A 187 7.90 -37.80 4.87
CA ALA A 187 8.05 -39.18 5.31
C ALA A 187 8.32 -39.30 6.81
N ILE A 188 9.08 -38.36 7.41
CA ILE A 188 9.31 -38.29 8.85
C ILE A 188 8.06 -37.80 9.60
N ASP A 189 7.25 -36.92 9.00
CA ASP A 189 5.99 -36.46 9.59
C ASP A 189 4.90 -37.55 9.52
N TYR A 190 4.86 -38.39 8.47
CA TYR A 190 3.98 -39.56 8.37
C TYR A 190 4.49 -40.79 9.15
N VAL A 191 5.80 -41.00 9.21
CA VAL A 191 6.50 -42.00 10.05
C VAL A 191 7.08 -41.27 11.25
N ARG A 192 6.22 -40.66 12.07
CA ARG A 192 6.67 -39.93 13.26
C ARG A 192 7.52 -40.86 14.12
N ALA A 193 8.78 -40.49 14.36
CA ALA A 193 9.70 -41.28 15.19
C ALA A 193 9.15 -41.59 16.59
N SER A 194 8.16 -40.82 17.06
CA SER A 194 7.43 -41.08 18.31
C SER A 194 6.50 -42.30 18.27
N VAL A 195 6.18 -42.83 17.09
CA VAL A 195 5.28 -43.98 16.90
C VAL A 195 6.08 -45.23 16.49
N VAL A 196 7.14 -45.08 15.69
CA VAL A 196 7.83 -46.21 15.03
C VAL A 196 9.32 -46.33 15.36
N GLY A 197 9.84 -45.46 16.24
CA GLY A 197 11.22 -45.50 16.72
C GLY A 197 12.27 -44.89 15.77
N PRO A 198 13.51 -44.69 16.25
CA PRO A 198 14.54 -43.90 15.55
C PRO A 198 15.25 -44.62 14.38
N ILE A 199 15.00 -45.91 14.18
CA ILE A 199 15.75 -46.76 13.25
C ILE A 199 15.02 -46.89 11.90
N LEU A 200 13.69 -47.04 11.92
CA LEU A 200 12.87 -47.24 10.72
C LEU A 200 12.95 -46.09 9.70
N PRO A 201 12.99 -44.79 10.10
CA PRO A 201 13.11 -43.68 9.16
C PRO A 201 14.44 -43.70 8.37
N LYS A 202 15.51 -44.17 9.01
CA LYS A 202 16.85 -44.25 8.40
C LYS A 202 16.91 -45.36 7.34
N ILE A 203 16.23 -46.49 7.59
CA ILE A 203 16.12 -47.60 6.63
C ILE A 203 15.28 -47.18 5.43
N ALA A 204 14.13 -46.53 5.66
CA ALA A 204 13.27 -46.02 4.60
C ALA A 204 14.02 -45.03 3.70
N LEU A 205 14.82 -44.15 4.30
CA LEU A 205 15.68 -43.21 3.57
C LEU A 205 16.72 -43.92 2.70
N GLY A 206 17.42 -44.92 3.26
CA GLY A 206 18.38 -45.73 2.50
C GLY A 206 17.75 -46.44 1.30
N LEU A 207 16.51 -46.93 1.46
CA LEU A 207 15.76 -47.61 0.40
C LEU A 207 15.37 -46.64 -0.73
N VAL A 208 14.91 -45.44 -0.39
CA VAL A 208 14.60 -44.38 -1.38
C VAL A 208 15.85 -43.98 -2.17
N TYR A 209 16.99 -43.80 -1.50
CA TYR A 209 18.26 -43.52 -2.18
C TYR A 209 18.68 -44.66 -3.11
N LEU A 210 18.54 -45.92 -2.69
CA LEU A 210 18.82 -47.08 -3.53
C LEU A 210 17.92 -47.13 -4.78
N ILE A 211 16.61 -46.89 -4.63
CA ILE A 211 15.68 -46.83 -5.76
C ILE A 211 16.05 -45.68 -6.70
N SER A 212 16.40 -44.51 -6.17
CA SER A 212 16.74 -43.35 -6.99
C SER A 212 18.03 -43.58 -7.78
N ILE A 213 19.04 -44.22 -7.17
CA ILE A 213 20.29 -44.60 -7.84
C ILE A 213 20.02 -45.69 -8.89
N ALA A 214 19.17 -46.68 -8.58
CA ALA A 214 18.79 -47.73 -9.52
C ALA A 214 18.03 -47.17 -10.74
N MET A 215 17.11 -46.23 -10.53
CA MET A 215 16.36 -45.58 -11.62
C MET A 215 17.27 -44.69 -12.47
N LEU A 216 18.20 -43.96 -11.85
CA LEU A 216 19.17 -43.14 -12.56
C LEU A 216 20.13 -44.03 -13.38
N GLY A 217 20.66 -45.10 -12.77
CA GLY A 217 21.52 -46.06 -13.44
C GLY A 217 20.81 -46.79 -14.58
N GLY A 218 19.56 -47.20 -14.38
CA GLY A 218 18.73 -47.80 -15.43
C GLY A 218 18.47 -46.83 -16.60
N LEU A 219 18.23 -45.55 -16.30
CA LEU A 219 18.10 -44.52 -17.33
C LEU A 219 19.40 -44.33 -18.12
N PHE A 220 20.56 -44.27 -17.45
CA PHE A 220 21.85 -44.18 -18.12
C PHE A 220 22.18 -45.43 -18.95
N TYR A 221 21.77 -46.62 -18.50
CA TYR A 221 21.93 -47.87 -19.24
C TYR A 221 21.12 -47.85 -20.55
N ILE A 222 19.86 -47.43 -20.49
CA ILE A 222 18.99 -47.30 -21.69
C ILE A 222 19.55 -46.27 -22.69
N ILE A 223 20.18 -45.20 -22.19
CA ILE A 223 20.76 -44.16 -23.04
C ILE A 223 22.11 -44.59 -23.65
N GLY A 224 22.95 -45.28 -22.88
CA GLY A 224 24.31 -45.63 -23.28
C GLY A 224 24.45 -46.99 -23.98
N HIS A 225 23.52 -47.92 -23.75
CA HIS A 225 23.62 -49.31 -24.19
C HIS A 225 22.50 -49.78 -25.13
N ASP A 226 21.33 -49.12 -25.10
CA ASP A 226 20.17 -49.40 -25.96
C ASP A 226 19.95 -48.28 -27.01
N ASP A 227 18.86 -48.37 -27.80
CA ASP A 227 18.48 -47.43 -28.88
C ASP A 227 18.26 -45.95 -28.44
N GLY A 228 18.44 -45.64 -27.16
CA GLY A 228 18.16 -44.35 -26.55
C GLY A 228 16.69 -44.14 -26.22
N LEU A 229 16.45 -43.31 -25.19
CA LEU A 229 15.12 -43.08 -24.58
C LEU A 229 14.02 -42.77 -25.61
N ALA A 230 14.34 -42.00 -26.66
CA ALA A 230 13.39 -41.61 -27.69
C ALA A 230 12.92 -42.78 -28.57
N ASN A 231 13.80 -43.73 -28.89
CA ASN A 231 13.42 -44.91 -29.66
C ASN A 231 12.69 -45.94 -28.81
N THR A 232 13.06 -46.10 -27.53
CA THR A 232 12.32 -46.95 -26.59
C THR A 232 10.87 -46.49 -26.43
N ILE A 233 10.63 -45.17 -26.33
CA ILE A 233 9.27 -44.61 -26.29
C ILE A 233 8.50 -44.89 -27.58
N LYS A 234 9.13 -44.74 -28.74
CA LYS A 234 8.49 -45.05 -30.03
C LYS A 234 8.10 -46.52 -30.15
N GLN A 235 8.96 -47.44 -29.71
CA GLN A 235 8.67 -48.88 -29.71
C GLN A 235 7.52 -49.23 -28.77
N ILE A 236 7.50 -48.69 -27.55
CA ILE A 236 6.39 -48.88 -26.60
C ILE A 236 5.07 -48.36 -27.19
N TRP A 237 5.10 -47.20 -27.84
CA TRP A 237 3.91 -46.62 -28.46
C TRP A 237 3.44 -47.41 -29.68
N ALA A 238 4.36 -47.95 -30.48
CA ALA A 238 4.07 -48.84 -31.61
C ALA A 238 3.42 -50.15 -31.13
N ILE A 239 3.96 -50.78 -30.08
CA ILE A 239 3.37 -52.00 -29.48
C ILE A 239 1.94 -51.75 -28.98
N LYS A 240 1.68 -50.57 -28.38
CA LYS A 240 0.34 -50.20 -27.93
C LYS A 240 -0.63 -49.96 -29.09
N SER A 241 -0.16 -49.42 -30.20
CA SER A 241 -0.94 -49.25 -31.44
C SER A 241 -1.43 -50.59 -31.98
N ASP A 242 -0.55 -51.59 -32.00
CA ASP A 242 -0.85 -52.89 -32.62
C ASP A 242 -1.83 -53.71 -31.79
N ARG A 243 -1.78 -53.60 -30.45
CA ARG A 243 -2.75 -54.19 -29.53
C ARG A 243 -4.17 -53.62 -29.63
N GLN A 244 -4.36 -52.42 -30.19
CA GLN A 244 -5.69 -51.84 -30.39
C GLN A 244 -6.32 -52.21 -31.74
N LYS A 245 -5.54 -52.81 -32.65
CA LYS A 245 -5.99 -53.22 -34.00
C LYS A 245 -6.31 -54.73 -34.10
N SER A 246 -5.99 -55.51 -33.07
CA SER A 246 -6.40 -56.90 -32.87
C SER A 246 -7.61 -56.99 -31.95
#